data_AF-A0A316WTK6-F1
#
_entry.id   AF-A0A316WTK6-F1
#
_cell.length_a   1.000
_cell.length_b   1.000
_cell.length_c   1.000
_cell.angle_alpha   90.00
_cell.angle_beta   90.00
_cell.angle_gamma   90.00
#
_symmetry.space_group_name_H-M   'P 1'
#
loop_
_entity.id
_entity.type
_entity.pdbx_description
1 polymer ?
#
loop_
_entity_poly.entity_id
_entity_poly.type
_entity_poly.pdbx_seq_one_letter_code
_entity_poly.pdbx_strand_id
1 'polypeptide(L)'
;MKSIKTVLLALVLGAFTLSCSGDKKKGVDYNQFKTEVKLTPEQEKSFDEITTKYQQLQEQNFQAAKAQGGNMDRVALGIKGEELRAQQAIEMAKVLDAPQMEKFNKFVDENSRKRPRYDNALLEKIKAEAQLSEDEFKMVNAANDAFEKAFNDAHDVYHGNNDLAKEYWEKFDAQRKAAIQKALTPEHFTKFEEIVKEVQFKGRK
;
A
#
# COMPACT_ATOMS: atom_id res chain seq x y z
N MET A 1 23.45 56.80 -20.72
CA MET A 1 23.94 55.46 -21.14
C MET A 1 23.99 54.61 -19.88
N LYS A 2 23.25 53.50 -19.85
CA LYS A 2 22.92 52.74 -18.64
C LYS A 2 24.03 51.75 -18.26
N SER A 3 24.58 51.97 -17.07
CA SER A 3 25.00 51.02 -16.02
C SER A 3 25.46 49.61 -16.41
N ILE A 4 26.76 49.38 -16.23
CA ILE A 4 27.41 48.09 -15.95
C ILE A 4 27.01 47.64 -14.52
N LYS A 5 26.66 46.35 -14.35
CA LYS A 5 26.44 45.51 -13.13
C LYS A 5 25.35 44.48 -13.53
N THR A 6 25.52 43.16 -13.57
CA THR A 6 26.15 42.24 -12.62
C THR A 6 26.31 40.88 -13.32
N VAL A 7 27.50 40.31 -13.30
CA VAL A 7 27.79 38.89 -13.54
C VAL A 7 27.81 38.19 -12.17
N LEU A 8 27.49 36.89 -12.15
CA LEU A 8 27.51 35.93 -11.03
C LEU A 8 26.21 35.78 -10.22
N LEU A 9 25.44 34.73 -10.54
CA LEU A 9 25.07 33.72 -9.54
C LEU A 9 24.67 32.39 -10.21
N ALA A 10 25.67 31.70 -10.77
CA ALA A 10 25.58 30.28 -11.06
C ALA A 10 26.31 29.54 -9.93
N LEU A 11 25.57 29.01 -8.95
CA LEU A 11 25.97 27.97 -7.98
C LEU A 11 24.91 27.85 -6.86
N VAL A 12 23.76 27.23 -7.15
CA VAL A 12 22.91 26.58 -6.13
C VAL A 12 22.39 25.24 -6.68
N LEU A 13 23.29 24.45 -7.24
CA LEU A 13 23.09 23.03 -7.53
C LEU A 13 24.28 22.29 -6.93
N GLY A 14 24.23 22.00 -5.63
CA GLY A 14 25.36 21.35 -4.98
C GLY A 14 25.32 21.35 -3.46
N ALA A 15 24.17 21.04 -2.86
CA ALA A 15 24.11 20.69 -1.44
C ALA A 15 22.80 19.92 -1.13
N PHE A 16 22.53 18.84 -1.85
CA PHE A 16 21.77 17.74 -1.23
C PHE A 16 22.75 17.06 -0.28
N THR A 17 22.78 17.56 0.95
CA THR A 17 23.46 16.90 2.05
C THR A 17 22.86 15.51 2.19
N LEU A 18 23.71 14.51 1.96
CA LEU A 18 23.49 13.13 2.37
C LEU A 18 23.33 13.13 3.89
N SER A 19 22.09 13.27 4.38
CA SER A 19 21.74 12.89 5.73
C SER A 19 21.78 11.37 5.80
N CYS A 20 22.99 10.83 6.04
CA CYS A 20 23.19 9.49 6.54
C CYS A 20 22.70 9.41 8.00
N SER A 21 21.40 9.50 8.21
CA SER A 21 20.78 8.77 9.32
C SER A 21 20.78 7.30 8.88
N GLY A 22 21.24 6.39 9.75
CA GLY A 22 21.12 4.94 9.58
C GLY A 22 19.66 4.49 9.67
N ASP A 23 18.78 5.14 8.91
CA ASP A 23 17.38 4.78 8.78
C ASP A 23 17.34 3.46 8.03
N LYS A 24 16.90 2.40 8.71
CA LYS A 24 16.40 1.20 8.04
C LYS A 24 15.46 1.69 6.94
N LYS A 25 15.83 1.50 5.67
CA LYS A 25 15.00 1.89 4.53
C LYS A 25 13.58 1.40 4.79
N LYS A 26 12.65 2.32 4.98
CA LYS A 26 11.23 1.99 5.13
C LYS A 26 10.73 1.57 3.75
N GLY A 27 10.21 0.37 3.64
CA GLY A 27 9.62 -0.15 2.39
C GLY A 27 10.30 -1.41 1.88
N VAL A 28 9.98 -1.77 0.64
CA VAL A 28 10.47 -2.97 -0.04
C VAL A 28 11.96 -2.81 -0.39
N ASP A 29 12.79 -3.79 -0.03
CA ASP A 29 14.21 -3.82 -0.40
C ASP A 29 14.42 -4.49 -1.76
N TYR A 30 14.28 -3.71 -2.82
CA TYR A 30 14.40 -4.21 -4.19
C TYR A 30 15.78 -4.78 -4.55
N ASN A 31 16.82 -4.58 -3.73
CA ASN A 31 18.09 -5.28 -3.95
C ASN A 31 17.95 -6.79 -3.76
N GLN A 32 17.03 -7.23 -2.88
CA GLN A 32 16.75 -8.66 -2.69
C GLN A 32 16.10 -9.27 -3.93
N PHE A 33 15.24 -8.54 -4.62
CA PHE A 33 14.66 -9.01 -5.89
C PHE A 33 15.74 -9.34 -6.93
N LYS A 34 16.78 -8.52 -7.02
CA LYS A 34 17.89 -8.70 -7.96
C LYS A 34 18.76 -9.92 -7.66
N THR A 35 18.66 -10.52 -6.46
CA THR A 35 19.36 -11.78 -6.15
C THR A 35 18.59 -13.01 -6.66
N GLU A 36 17.27 -12.89 -6.86
CA GLU A 36 16.38 -13.97 -7.28
C GLU A 36 16.06 -13.93 -8.79
N VAL A 37 16.28 -12.78 -9.42
CA VAL A 37 15.96 -12.53 -10.83
C VAL A 37 17.14 -11.90 -11.54
N LYS A 38 17.60 -12.56 -12.60
CA LYS A 38 18.64 -12.02 -13.48
C LYS A 38 18.02 -10.98 -14.43
N LEU A 39 18.48 -9.75 -14.31
CA LEU A 39 18.13 -8.64 -15.20
C LEU A 39 19.25 -8.42 -16.22
N THR A 40 18.94 -7.95 -17.42
CA THR A 40 19.96 -7.39 -18.32
C THR A 40 20.47 -6.05 -17.75
N PRO A 41 21.66 -5.56 -18.17
CA PRO A 41 22.15 -4.25 -17.73
C PRO A 41 21.16 -3.10 -17.98
N GLU A 42 20.45 -3.13 -19.12
CA GLU A 42 19.43 -2.14 -19.47
C GLU A 42 18.20 -2.25 -18.57
N GLN A 43 17.74 -3.48 -18.31
CA GLN A 43 16.63 -3.73 -17.40
C GLN A 43 16.97 -3.27 -15.98
N GLU A 44 18.17 -3.59 -15.49
CA GLU A 44 18.62 -3.21 -14.15
C GLU A 44 18.63 -1.70 -13.96
N LYS A 45 19.14 -0.95 -14.94
CA LYS A 45 19.12 0.51 -14.89
C LYS A 45 17.70 1.06 -14.77
N SER A 46 16.78 0.64 -15.66
CA SER A 46 15.40 1.12 -15.62
C SER A 46 14.65 0.64 -14.37
N PHE A 47 14.95 -0.57 -13.90
CA PHE A 47 14.41 -1.12 -12.66
C PHE A 47 14.79 -0.26 -11.45
N ASP A 48 16.07 0.10 -11.33
CA ASP A 48 16.57 0.94 -10.23
C ASP A 48 15.97 2.36 -10.31
N GLU A 49 15.82 2.92 -11.50
CA GLU A 49 15.16 4.23 -11.71
C GLU A 49 13.68 4.20 -11.28
N ILE A 50 12.92 3.20 -11.72
CA ILE A 50 11.50 3.05 -11.37
C ILE A 50 11.33 2.82 -9.87
N THR A 51 12.05 1.87 -9.29
CA THR A 51 11.94 1.56 -7.85
C THR A 51 12.32 2.75 -6.98
N THR A 52 13.37 3.49 -7.35
CA THR A 52 13.78 4.72 -6.65
C THR A 52 12.68 5.79 -6.73
N LYS A 53 12.12 6.04 -7.92
CA LYS A 53 11.03 7.01 -8.12
C LYS A 53 9.84 6.72 -7.20
N TYR A 54 9.37 5.47 -7.17
CA TYR A 54 8.19 5.11 -6.37
C TYR A 54 8.47 5.07 -4.87
N GLN A 55 9.69 4.72 -4.45
CA GLN A 55 10.12 4.86 -3.05
C GLN A 55 10.12 6.34 -2.62
N GLN A 56 10.61 7.25 -3.47
CA GLN A 56 10.57 8.69 -3.20
C GLN A 56 9.14 9.23 -3.11
N LEU A 57 8.25 8.83 -4.02
CA LEU A 57 6.84 9.21 -3.96
C LEU A 57 6.14 8.70 -2.69
N GLN A 58 6.46 7.48 -2.25
CA GLN A 58 5.94 6.92 -1.00
C GLN A 58 6.41 7.73 0.21
N GLU A 59 7.69 8.10 0.26
CA GLU A 59 8.25 8.92 1.33
C GLU A 59 7.64 10.33 1.33
N GLN A 60 7.47 10.95 0.15
CA GLN A 60 6.80 12.24 0.03
C GLN A 60 5.36 12.20 0.55
N ASN A 61 4.61 11.14 0.21
CA ASN A 61 3.25 10.94 0.75
C ASN A 61 3.24 10.78 2.27
N PHE A 62 4.22 10.05 2.82
CA PHE A 62 4.37 9.89 4.27
C PHE A 62 4.68 11.22 4.96
N GLN A 63 5.64 11.99 4.45
CA GLN A 63 5.99 13.30 5.01
C GLN A 63 4.86 14.32 4.89
N ALA A 64 4.13 14.32 3.76
CA ALA A 64 2.95 15.16 3.58
C ALA A 64 1.85 14.82 4.60
N ALA A 65 1.59 13.54 4.84
CA ALA A 65 0.62 13.10 5.84
C ALA A 65 1.05 13.48 7.27
N LYS A 66 2.35 13.39 7.58
CA LYS A 66 2.91 13.82 8.87
C LYS A 66 2.79 15.33 9.08
N ALA A 67 2.98 16.12 8.02
CA ALA A 67 2.95 17.58 8.07
C ALA A 67 1.55 18.18 8.32
N GLN A 68 0.48 17.41 8.12
CA GLN A 68 -0.90 17.85 8.37
C GLN A 68 -1.23 18.03 9.86
N GLY A 69 -0.38 17.54 10.77
CA GLY A 69 -0.62 17.59 12.22
C GLY A 69 -1.72 16.62 12.67
N GLY A 70 -1.79 16.36 13.98
CA GLY A 70 -2.75 15.40 14.55
C GLY A 70 -2.41 13.94 14.24
N ASN A 71 -3.39 13.05 14.43
CA ASN A 71 -3.24 11.63 14.11
C ASN A 71 -3.28 11.43 12.59
N MET A 72 -2.18 10.94 12.03
CA MET A 72 -2.07 10.61 10.60
C MET A 72 -3.19 9.66 10.17
N ASP A 73 -3.91 10.01 9.10
CA ASP A 73 -4.88 9.12 8.47
C ASP A 73 -4.15 7.97 7.76
N ARG A 74 -4.01 6.86 8.49
CA ARG A 74 -3.31 5.66 8.02
C ARG A 74 -4.05 4.96 6.88
N VAL A 75 -5.37 5.11 6.80
CA VAL A 75 -6.18 4.52 5.72
C VAL A 75 -5.94 5.28 4.43
N ALA A 76 -6.05 6.61 4.47
CA ALA A 76 -5.75 7.46 3.31
C ALA A 76 -4.31 7.27 2.82
N LEU A 77 -3.34 7.15 3.74
CA LEU A 77 -1.96 6.86 3.38
C LEU A 77 -1.81 5.45 2.75
N GLY A 78 -2.53 4.46 3.27
CA GLY A 78 -2.56 3.09 2.74
C GLY A 78 -3.12 3.03 1.31
N ILE A 79 -4.21 3.75 1.05
CA ILE A 79 -4.83 3.88 -0.29
C ILE A 79 -3.83 4.48 -1.28
N LYS A 80 -3.21 5.61 -0.95
CA LYS A 80 -2.16 6.21 -1.80
C LYS A 80 -0.99 5.24 -2.04
N GLY A 81 -0.63 4.44 -1.05
CA GLY A 81 0.40 3.41 -1.19
C GLY A 81 0.03 2.28 -2.14
N GLU A 82 -1.25 1.90 -2.22
CA GLU A 82 -1.75 0.95 -3.22
C GLU A 82 -1.76 1.53 -4.62
N GLU A 83 -2.23 2.76 -4.78
CA GLU A 83 -2.22 3.47 -6.06
C GLU A 83 -0.81 3.59 -6.62
N LEU A 84 0.17 3.97 -5.79
CA LEU A 84 1.57 4.02 -6.19
C LEU A 84 2.11 2.65 -6.61
N ARG A 85 1.77 1.57 -5.89
CA ARG A 85 2.18 0.21 -6.27
C ARG A 85 1.56 -0.23 -7.59
N ALA A 86 0.30 0.09 -7.84
CA ALA A 86 -0.35 -0.20 -9.12
C ALA A 86 0.32 0.54 -10.27
N GLN A 87 0.62 1.83 -10.09
CA GLN A 87 1.35 2.62 -11.09
C GLN A 87 2.77 2.10 -11.32
N GLN A 88 3.47 1.72 -10.24
CA GLN A 88 4.80 1.11 -10.32
C GLN A 88 4.77 -0.17 -11.16
N ALA A 89 3.78 -1.05 -10.93
CA ALA A 89 3.64 -2.29 -11.69
C ALA A 89 3.41 -2.01 -13.20
N ILE A 90 2.63 -0.98 -13.55
CA ILE A 90 2.41 -0.57 -14.94
C ILE A 90 3.71 -0.07 -15.60
N GLU A 91 4.51 0.73 -14.89
CA GLU A 91 5.82 1.18 -15.42
C GLU A 91 6.81 0.02 -15.51
N MET A 92 6.82 -0.87 -14.52
CA MET A 92 7.73 -2.02 -14.47
C MET A 92 7.44 -3.04 -15.58
N ALA A 93 6.18 -3.20 -15.98
CA ALA A 93 5.78 -4.07 -17.09
C ALA A 93 6.33 -3.65 -18.46
N LYS A 94 6.90 -2.44 -18.57
CA LYS A 94 7.61 -1.97 -19.78
C LYS A 94 9.07 -2.41 -19.81
N VAL A 95 9.60 -2.88 -18.67
CA VAL A 95 11.01 -3.23 -18.45
C VAL A 95 11.18 -4.73 -18.28
N LEU A 96 10.32 -5.34 -17.47
CA LEU A 96 10.36 -6.76 -17.16
C LEU A 96 9.48 -7.55 -18.12
N ASP A 97 9.93 -8.75 -18.50
CA ASP A 97 9.09 -9.70 -19.22
C ASP A 97 8.02 -10.33 -18.29
N ALA A 98 7.11 -11.11 -18.86
CA ALA A 98 6.00 -11.68 -18.10
C ALA A 98 6.46 -12.57 -16.92
N PRO A 99 7.41 -13.53 -17.09
CA PRO A 99 7.96 -14.28 -15.95
C PRO A 99 8.62 -13.41 -14.88
N GLN A 100 9.36 -12.37 -15.27
CA GLN A 100 10.00 -11.43 -14.34
C GLN A 100 8.95 -10.59 -13.59
N MET A 101 7.88 -10.15 -14.28
CA MET A 101 6.77 -9.40 -13.68
C MET A 101 5.99 -10.22 -12.66
N GLU A 102 5.77 -11.52 -12.91
CA GLU A 102 5.13 -12.41 -11.93
C GLU A 102 5.94 -12.48 -10.63
N LYS A 103 7.26 -12.68 -10.75
CA LYS A 103 8.17 -12.67 -9.60
C LYS A 103 8.19 -11.31 -8.90
N PHE A 104 8.20 -10.21 -9.67
CA PHE A 104 8.20 -8.86 -9.11
C PHE A 104 6.96 -8.59 -8.28
N ASN A 105 5.77 -8.91 -8.83
CA ASN A 105 4.50 -8.71 -8.13
C ASN A 105 4.43 -9.54 -6.86
N LYS A 106 4.88 -10.80 -6.92
CA LYS A 106 4.97 -11.67 -5.74
C LYS A 106 5.93 -11.10 -4.69
N PHE A 107 7.12 -10.69 -5.11
CA PHE A 107 8.13 -10.11 -4.24
C PHE A 107 7.62 -8.85 -3.53
N VAL A 108 7.00 -7.93 -4.27
CA VAL A 108 6.38 -6.72 -3.70
C VAL A 108 5.25 -7.07 -2.75
N ASP A 109 4.41 -8.04 -3.10
CA ASP A 109 3.32 -8.48 -2.23
C ASP A 109 3.88 -9.00 -0.90
N GLU A 110 4.84 -9.91 -0.93
CA GLU A 110 5.43 -10.55 0.26
C GLU A 110 6.23 -9.57 1.14
N ASN A 111 6.89 -8.57 0.54
CA ASN A 111 7.78 -7.65 1.25
C ASN A 111 7.16 -6.28 1.55
N SER A 112 5.91 -6.03 1.11
CA SER A 112 5.19 -4.80 1.43
C SER A 112 4.46 -4.91 2.77
N ARG A 113 4.28 -3.76 3.42
CA ARG A 113 3.45 -3.69 4.63
C ARG A 113 2.01 -4.06 4.27
N LYS A 114 1.53 -5.17 4.82
CA LYS A 114 0.15 -5.61 4.65
C LYS A 114 -0.81 -4.69 5.40
N ARG A 115 -1.93 -4.37 4.75
CA ARG A 115 -3.09 -3.77 5.39
C ARG A 115 -3.96 -4.88 5.99
N PRO A 116 -4.67 -4.63 7.09
CA PRO A 116 -5.48 -5.66 7.77
C PRO A 116 -6.80 -5.97 7.05
N ARG A 117 -7.23 -5.10 6.12
CA ARG A 117 -8.46 -5.21 5.33
C ARG A 117 -8.40 -6.32 4.27
N TYR A 118 -9.54 -6.63 3.63
CA TYR A 118 -9.52 -7.41 2.39
C TYR A 118 -8.69 -6.67 1.34
N ASP A 119 -7.78 -7.39 0.69
CA ASP A 119 -6.97 -6.84 -0.39
C ASP A 119 -7.76 -6.65 -1.69
N ASN A 120 -7.17 -5.95 -2.66
CA ASN A 120 -7.87 -5.61 -3.90
C ASN A 120 -8.21 -6.85 -4.73
N ALA A 121 -7.37 -7.89 -4.73
CA ALA A 121 -7.66 -9.12 -5.45
C ALA A 121 -8.89 -9.83 -4.87
N LEU A 122 -9.00 -9.89 -3.54
CA LEU A 122 -10.16 -10.43 -2.86
C LEU A 122 -11.40 -9.55 -3.05
N LEU A 123 -11.27 -8.23 -3.07
CA LEU A 123 -12.38 -7.32 -3.32
C LEU A 123 -12.93 -7.46 -4.74
N GLU A 124 -12.07 -7.56 -5.76
CA GLU A 124 -12.51 -7.82 -7.13
C GLU A 124 -13.17 -9.19 -7.25
N LYS A 125 -12.64 -10.22 -6.56
CA LYS A 125 -13.28 -11.53 -6.48
C LYS A 125 -14.67 -11.45 -5.84
N ILE A 126 -14.80 -10.73 -4.72
CA ILE A 126 -16.09 -10.50 -4.05
C ILE A 126 -17.06 -9.82 -5.02
N LYS A 127 -16.64 -8.75 -5.68
CA LYS A 127 -17.46 -8.01 -6.64
C LYS A 127 -17.97 -8.91 -7.76
N ALA A 128 -17.07 -9.67 -8.39
CA ALA A 128 -17.39 -10.51 -9.54
C ALA A 128 -18.23 -11.74 -9.16
N GLU A 129 -17.83 -12.50 -8.14
CA GLU A 129 -18.48 -13.77 -7.79
C GLU A 129 -19.77 -13.59 -7.00
N ALA A 130 -19.89 -12.54 -6.19
CA ALA A 130 -21.15 -12.18 -5.54
C ALA A 130 -22.06 -11.29 -6.40
N GLN A 131 -21.64 -10.98 -7.65
CA GLN A 131 -22.40 -10.21 -8.63
C GLN A 131 -22.88 -8.86 -8.10
N LEU A 132 -22.02 -8.19 -7.32
CA LEU A 132 -22.38 -6.93 -6.67
C LEU A 132 -22.56 -5.83 -7.72
N SER A 133 -23.63 -5.05 -7.56
CA SER A 133 -23.75 -3.76 -8.22
C SER A 133 -22.63 -2.81 -7.78
N GLU A 134 -22.39 -1.73 -8.53
CA GLU A 134 -21.39 -0.73 -8.15
C GLU A 134 -21.68 -0.09 -6.79
N ASP A 135 -22.95 0.11 -6.44
CA ASP A 135 -23.32 0.72 -5.16
C ASP A 135 -23.15 -0.26 -3.99
N GLU A 136 -23.51 -1.54 -4.17
CA GLU A 136 -23.20 -2.59 -3.20
C GLU A 136 -21.70 -2.74 -3.00
N PHE A 137 -20.92 -2.73 -4.08
CA PHE A 137 -19.47 -2.82 -3.99
C PHE A 137 -18.84 -1.62 -3.26
N LYS A 138 -19.34 -0.40 -3.49
CA LYS A 138 -18.91 0.79 -2.73
C LYS A 138 -19.16 0.60 -1.24
N MET A 139 -20.32 0.05 -0.84
CA MET A 139 -20.64 -0.20 0.56
C MET A 139 -19.73 -1.27 1.18
N VAL A 140 -19.43 -2.35 0.44
CA VAL A 140 -18.45 -3.36 0.86
C VAL A 140 -17.07 -2.75 1.07
N ASN A 141 -16.61 -1.93 0.12
CA ASN A 141 -15.32 -1.27 0.18
C ASN A 141 -15.25 -0.30 1.37
N ALA A 142 -16.30 0.51 1.59
CA ALA A 142 -16.38 1.45 2.70
C ALA A 142 -16.38 0.74 4.06
N ALA A 143 -17.11 -0.38 4.21
CA ALA A 143 -17.07 -1.18 5.43
C ALA A 143 -15.68 -1.78 5.69
N ASN A 144 -14.96 -2.16 4.62
CA ASN A 144 -13.61 -2.68 4.68
C ASN A 144 -12.57 -1.61 5.07
N ASP A 145 -12.75 -0.37 4.62
CA ASP A 145 -11.94 0.79 5.05
C ASP A 145 -12.23 1.18 6.50
N ALA A 146 -13.49 1.19 6.92
CA ALA A 146 -13.88 1.46 8.30
C ALA A 146 -13.29 0.43 9.27
N PHE A 147 -13.27 -0.84 8.88
CA PHE A 147 -12.59 -1.91 9.59
C PHE A 147 -11.10 -1.62 9.82
N GLU A 148 -10.37 -1.28 8.75
CA GLU A 148 -8.95 -0.98 8.86
C GLU A 148 -8.71 0.22 9.75
N LYS A 149 -9.54 1.27 9.62
CA LYS A 149 -9.43 2.45 10.47
C LYS A 149 -9.57 2.07 11.93
N ALA A 150 -10.65 1.37 12.29
CA ALA A 150 -10.91 0.97 13.67
C ALA A 150 -9.79 0.08 14.23
N PHE A 151 -9.30 -0.86 13.43
CA PHE A 151 -8.19 -1.74 13.82
C PHE A 151 -6.87 -1.00 14.00
N ASN A 152 -6.57 -0.02 13.15
CA ASN A 152 -5.37 0.82 13.28
C ASN A 152 -5.48 1.81 14.45
N ASP A 153 -6.66 2.38 14.70
CA ASP A 153 -6.89 3.28 15.84
C ASP A 153 -6.74 2.54 17.18
N ALA A 154 -7.05 1.24 17.22
CA ALA A 154 -6.81 0.39 18.38
C ALA A 154 -5.36 -0.08 18.54
N HIS A 155 -4.43 0.32 17.65
CA HIS A 155 -3.02 -0.10 17.70
C HIS A 155 -2.33 0.26 19.01
N ASP A 156 -2.69 1.40 19.60
CA ASP A 156 -2.18 1.82 20.90
C ASP A 156 -2.74 1.01 22.08
N VAL A 157 -3.76 0.17 21.86
CA VAL A 157 -4.25 -0.72 22.91
C VAL A 157 -3.50 -2.06 22.86
N TYR A 158 -3.34 -2.64 21.68
CA TYR A 158 -2.66 -3.93 21.57
C TYR A 158 -1.13 -3.83 21.50
N HIS A 159 -0.55 -2.72 21.04
CA HIS A 159 0.89 -2.42 21.07
C HIS A 159 1.83 -3.58 20.64
N GLY A 160 1.39 -4.45 19.72
CA GLY A 160 2.17 -5.61 19.24
C GLY A 160 1.88 -6.93 19.97
N ASN A 161 0.99 -6.95 20.96
CA ASN A 161 0.41 -8.18 21.51
C ASN A 161 -0.51 -8.81 20.46
N ASN A 162 -0.13 -9.99 19.96
CA ASN A 162 -0.87 -10.69 18.91
C ASN A 162 -2.23 -11.23 19.39
N ASP A 163 -2.37 -11.64 20.65
CA ASP A 163 -3.63 -12.15 21.19
C ASP A 163 -4.65 -11.02 21.29
N LEU A 164 -4.24 -9.89 21.86
CA LEU A 164 -5.09 -8.70 21.93
C LEU A 164 -5.38 -8.13 20.54
N ALA A 165 -4.41 -8.14 19.63
CA ALA A 165 -4.66 -7.77 18.24
C ALA A 165 -5.69 -8.68 17.58
N LYS A 166 -5.65 -10.00 17.84
CA LYS A 166 -6.64 -10.94 17.32
C LYS A 166 -8.04 -10.62 17.84
N GLU A 167 -8.20 -10.36 19.14
CA GLU A 167 -9.50 -9.99 19.72
C GLU A 167 -10.10 -8.74 19.07
N TYR A 168 -9.28 -7.69 18.89
CA TYR A 168 -9.72 -6.46 18.22
C TYR A 168 -10.02 -6.69 16.73
N TRP A 169 -9.23 -7.52 16.05
CA TRP A 169 -9.47 -7.88 14.66
C TRP A 169 -10.83 -8.59 14.52
N GLU A 170 -11.10 -9.61 15.34
CA GLU A 170 -12.36 -10.37 15.30
C GLU A 170 -13.56 -9.48 15.64
N LYS A 171 -13.43 -8.60 16.65
CA LYS A 171 -14.46 -7.63 16.99
C LYS A 171 -14.81 -6.71 15.82
N PHE A 172 -13.81 -6.11 15.19
CA PHE A 172 -14.05 -5.19 14.07
C PHE A 172 -14.47 -5.93 12.81
N ASP A 173 -14.03 -7.17 12.59
CA ASP A 173 -14.46 -7.98 11.45
C ASP A 173 -15.96 -8.34 11.57
N ALA A 174 -16.42 -8.69 12.77
CA ALA A 174 -17.85 -8.88 13.03
C ALA A 174 -18.66 -7.61 12.70
N GLN A 175 -18.15 -6.42 13.06
CA GLN A 175 -18.78 -5.15 12.72
C GLN A 175 -18.78 -4.87 11.20
N ARG A 176 -17.67 -5.17 10.51
CA ARG A 176 -17.55 -5.09 9.05
C ARG A 176 -18.59 -5.98 8.37
N LYS A 177 -18.66 -7.25 8.75
CA LYS A 177 -19.62 -8.22 8.20
C LYS A 177 -21.06 -7.80 8.46
N ALA A 178 -21.38 -7.31 9.65
CA ALA A 178 -22.71 -6.79 9.97
C ALA A 178 -23.09 -5.54 9.15
N ALA A 179 -22.12 -4.64 8.88
CA ALA A 179 -22.36 -3.49 8.00
C ALA A 179 -22.62 -3.92 6.55
N ILE A 180 -21.84 -4.90 6.05
CA ILE A 180 -22.01 -5.47 4.72
C ILE A 180 -23.36 -6.18 4.59
N GLN A 181 -23.76 -6.98 5.58
CA GLN A 181 -25.05 -7.66 5.60
C GLN A 181 -26.23 -6.70 5.45
N LYS A 182 -26.15 -5.49 6.02
CA LYS A 182 -27.19 -4.47 5.91
C LYS A 182 -27.24 -3.81 4.53
N ALA A 183 -26.15 -3.88 3.76
CA ALA A 183 -26.02 -3.23 2.46
C ALA A 183 -26.31 -4.16 1.28
N LEU A 184 -26.19 -5.48 1.48
CA LEU A 184 -26.37 -6.49 0.44
C LEU A 184 -27.74 -7.17 0.56
N THR A 185 -28.21 -7.73 -0.56
CA THR A 185 -29.32 -8.70 -0.52
C THR A 185 -28.89 -9.98 0.21
N PRO A 186 -29.84 -10.79 0.73
CA PRO A 186 -29.50 -12.08 1.36
C PRO A 186 -28.67 -13.01 0.47
N GLU A 187 -28.98 -13.06 -0.84
CA GLU A 187 -28.26 -13.87 -1.81
C GLU A 187 -26.81 -13.39 -2.00
N HIS A 188 -26.61 -12.09 -2.22
CA HIS A 188 -25.28 -11.50 -2.38
C HIS A 188 -24.46 -11.62 -1.09
N PHE A 189 -25.10 -11.44 0.08
CA PHE A 189 -24.43 -11.59 1.37
C PHE A 189 -23.97 -13.03 1.61
N THR A 190 -24.82 -14.02 1.32
CA THR A 190 -24.44 -15.44 1.45
C THR A 190 -23.21 -15.75 0.60
N LYS A 191 -23.19 -15.24 -0.64
CA LYS A 191 -22.04 -15.44 -1.53
C LYS A 191 -20.78 -14.72 -1.04
N PHE A 192 -20.93 -13.51 -0.52
CA PHE A 192 -19.84 -12.79 0.14
C PHE A 192 -19.25 -13.60 1.30
N GLU A 193 -20.08 -14.15 2.18
CA GLU A 193 -19.61 -14.95 3.33
C GLU A 193 -18.84 -16.19 2.89
N GLU A 194 -19.30 -16.90 1.85
CA GLU A 194 -18.58 -18.04 1.27
C GLU A 194 -17.17 -17.67 0.79
N ILE A 195 -17.02 -16.50 0.15
CA ILE A 195 -15.76 -16.03 -0.42
C ILE A 195 -14.76 -15.66 0.69
N VAL A 196 -15.24 -15.06 1.80
CA VAL A 196 -14.37 -14.55 2.87
C VAL A 196 -14.20 -15.48 4.06
N LYS A 197 -14.83 -16.66 4.06
CA LYS A 197 -14.83 -17.60 5.22
C LYS A 197 -13.44 -18.02 5.72
N GLU A 198 -12.44 -18.07 4.83
CA GLU A 198 -11.06 -18.45 5.17
C GLU A 198 -10.21 -17.24 5.61
N VAL A 199 -10.77 -16.03 5.56
CA VAL A 199 -10.05 -14.83 5.97
C VAL A 199 -10.02 -14.78 7.50
N GLN A 200 -8.82 -14.86 8.04
CA GLN A 200 -8.55 -14.82 9.46
C GLN A 200 -7.43 -13.83 9.79
N PHE A 201 -7.36 -13.44 11.05
CA PHE A 201 -6.26 -12.62 11.56
C PHE A 201 -4.91 -13.30 11.27
N LYS A 202 -4.00 -12.53 10.68
CA LYS A 202 -2.59 -12.92 10.49
C LYS A 202 -1.75 -12.11 11.46
N GLY A 203 -1.28 -12.75 12.53
CA GLY A 203 -0.39 -12.15 13.52
C GLY A 203 0.91 -11.63 12.92
N ARG A 204 1.55 -10.67 13.60
CA ARG A 204 2.89 -10.22 13.22
C ARG A 204 3.90 -11.30 13.63
N LYS A 205 4.80 -11.64 12.71
CA LYS A 205 5.98 -12.48 12.96
C LYS A 205 7.08 -11.64 13.61
#